data_AF-A0AAD6YGZ6-F1
#
_entry.id   AF-A0AAD6YGZ6-F1
#
_cell.length_a   1.000
_cell.length_b   1.000
_cell.length_c   1.000
_cell.angle_alpha   90.00
_cell.angle_beta   90.00
_cell.angle_gamma   90.00
#
_symmetry.space_group_name_H-M   'P 1'
#
loop_
_entity.id
_entity.type
_entity.pdbx_description
1 polymer ?
#
loop_
_entity_poly.entity_id
_entity_poly.type
_entity_poly.pdbx_seq_one_letter_code
_entity_poly.pdbx_strand_id
1 'polypeptide(L)'
;CEWANCGKEFTLVEIRSHLRETHNVDTECAHCQWAGCTLTTAIAPGSMVKHLRSKMHLNTKLTCATCKKDFARSDALTRHLRGSL
;
A
#
# COMPACT_ATOMS: atom_id res chain seq x y z
N CYS A 1 7.45 -7.37 -6.77
CA CYS A 1 6.54 -6.42 -7.45
C CYS A 1 5.83 -7.19 -8.54
N GLU A 2 4.54 -7.43 -8.36
CA GLU A 2 3.74 -8.23 -9.33
C GLU A 2 2.93 -7.33 -10.25
N TRP A 3 3.35 -6.08 -10.42
CA TRP A 3 2.83 -5.24 -11.49
C TRP A 3 3.10 -5.89 -12.84
N ALA A 4 2.17 -5.75 -13.79
CA ALA A 4 2.31 -6.29 -15.14
C ALA A 4 3.70 -5.98 -15.73
N ASN A 5 4.42 -7.03 -16.15
CA ASN A 5 5.77 -6.98 -16.72
C ASN A 5 6.88 -6.41 -15.80
N CYS A 6 6.72 -6.42 -14.47
CA CYS A 6 7.74 -5.92 -13.55
C CYS A 6 8.59 -7.04 -12.91
N GLY A 7 7.99 -7.91 -12.09
CA GLY A 7 8.66 -9.08 -11.49
C GLY A 7 9.82 -8.80 -10.50
N LYS A 8 10.21 -7.54 -10.28
CA LYS A 8 11.35 -7.18 -9.42
C LYS A 8 11.08 -7.41 -7.94
N GLU A 9 12.10 -7.82 -7.19
CA GLU A 9 12.03 -8.06 -5.74
C GLU A 9 12.51 -6.84 -4.94
N PHE A 10 11.87 -6.59 -3.80
CA PHE A 10 12.13 -5.43 -2.95
C PHE A 10 11.76 -5.74 -1.50
N THR A 11 12.41 -5.07 -0.55
CA THR A 11 11.88 -4.97 0.82
C THR A 11 10.57 -4.13 0.84
N LEU A 12 9.82 -4.22 1.95
CA LEU A 12 8.60 -3.43 2.13
C LEU A 12 8.84 -1.90 2.11
N VAL A 13 10.06 -1.46 2.40
CA VAL A 13 10.42 -0.04 2.37
C VAL A 13 10.72 0.38 0.93
N GLU A 14 11.51 -0.40 0.20
CA GLU A 14 11.94 -0.09 -1.18
C GLU A 14 10.79 -0.14 -2.19
N ILE A 15 9.86 -1.09 -2.02
CA ILE A 15 8.75 -1.26 -2.98
C ILE A 15 7.86 -0.02 -3.08
N ARG A 16 7.78 0.78 -2.01
CA ARG A 16 6.99 2.03 -2.00
C ARG A 16 7.57 3.10 -2.91
N SER A 17 8.89 3.24 -2.96
CA SER A 17 9.55 4.19 -3.86
C SER A 17 9.47 3.68 -5.29
N HIS A 18 9.74 2.40 -5.51
CA HIS A 18 9.61 1.75 -6.81
C HIS A 18 8.22 1.93 -7.44
N LEU A 19 7.13 1.71 -6.68
CA LEU A 19 5.77 1.87 -7.20
C LEU A 19 5.48 3.30 -7.66
N ARG A 20 6.03 4.31 -6.98
CA ARG A 20 5.86 5.71 -7.36
C ARG A 20 6.68 6.05 -8.61
N GLU A 21 7.95 5.67 -8.62
CA GLU A 21 8.90 6.06 -9.68
C GLU A 21 8.72 5.27 -10.99
N THR A 22 8.30 4.00 -10.89
CA THR A 22 8.19 3.11 -12.07
C THR A 22 6.75 2.95 -12.55
N HIS A 23 5.77 3.04 -11.63
CA HIS A 23 4.37 2.75 -11.93
C HIS A 23 3.44 3.95 -11.70
N ASN A 24 3.98 5.13 -11.33
CA ASN A 24 3.25 6.40 -11.22
C ASN A 24 1.94 6.29 -10.42
N VAL A 25 1.96 5.48 -9.35
CA VAL A 25 0.73 5.11 -8.61
C VAL A 25 0.13 6.25 -7.78
N ASP A 26 0.78 7.41 -7.72
CA ASP A 26 0.36 8.57 -6.93
C ASP A 26 0.36 9.90 -7.70
N THR A 27 0.42 9.87 -9.03
CA THR A 27 0.40 11.08 -9.87
C THR A 27 -0.98 11.40 -10.43
N GLU A 28 -1.69 10.41 -10.99
CA GLU A 28 -2.98 10.58 -11.66
C GLU A 28 -3.95 9.42 -11.41
N CYS A 29 -5.21 9.57 -11.85
CA CYS A 29 -6.18 8.49 -11.78
C CYS A 29 -5.76 7.34 -12.70
N ALA A 30 -5.46 6.18 -12.14
CA ALA A 30 -4.91 5.06 -12.88
C ALA A 30 -5.59 3.72 -12.53
N HIS A 31 -5.56 2.78 -13.47
CA HIS A 31 -6.00 1.40 -13.23
C HIS A 31 -4.87 0.61 -12.56
N CYS A 32 -5.22 -0.23 -11.59
CA CYS A 32 -4.23 -1.12 -10.98
C CYS A 32 -3.93 -2.27 -11.92
N GLN A 33 -2.65 -2.49 -12.25
CA GLN A 33 -2.20 -3.59 -13.11
C GLN A 33 -1.45 -4.67 -12.33
N TRP A 34 -1.69 -4.76 -11.02
CA TRP A 34 -1.15 -5.84 -10.21
C TRP A 34 -1.73 -7.19 -10.67
N ALA A 35 -0.90 -8.22 -10.74
CA ALA A 35 -1.31 -9.54 -11.16
C ALA A 35 -2.46 -10.06 -10.28
N GLY A 36 -3.57 -10.48 -10.90
CA GLY A 36 -4.74 -10.97 -10.18
C GLY A 36 -5.58 -9.88 -9.50
N CYS A 37 -5.31 -8.60 -9.72
CA CYS A 37 -6.18 -7.53 -9.24
C CYS A 37 -7.52 -7.57 -9.99
N THR A 38 -8.62 -7.63 -9.23
CA THR A 38 -9.99 -7.67 -9.79
C THR A 38 -10.63 -6.29 -9.93
N LEU A 39 -9.94 -5.23 -9.50
CA LEU A 39 -10.48 -3.88 -9.55
C LEU A 39 -10.33 -3.30 -10.95
N THR A 40 -11.45 -3.10 -11.63
CA THR A 40 -11.52 -2.65 -13.02
C THR A 40 -11.68 -1.14 -13.18
N THR A 41 -11.92 -0.42 -12.08
CA THR A 41 -12.13 1.03 -12.09
C THR A 41 -10.83 1.80 -11.88
N ALA A 42 -10.71 2.96 -12.53
CA ALA A 42 -9.64 3.90 -12.24
C ALA A 42 -9.68 4.34 -10.77
N ILE A 43 -8.50 4.44 -10.15
CA ILE A 43 -8.33 4.77 -8.74
C ILE A 43 -7.63 6.12 -8.65
N ALA A 44 -8.17 7.03 -7.85
CA ALA A 44 -7.52 8.30 -7.57
C ALA A 44 -6.15 8.11 -6.87
N PRO A 45 -5.16 9.00 -7.09
CA PRO A 45 -3.81 8.88 -6.54
C PRO A 45 -3.72 8.54 -5.04
N GLY A 46 -4.42 9.31 -4.19
CA GLY A 46 -4.42 9.10 -2.74
C GLY A 46 -5.10 7.81 -2.28
N SER A 47 -5.93 7.22 -3.15
CA SER A 47 -6.62 5.94 -2.91
C SER A 47 -5.82 4.76 -3.46
N MET A 48 -5.04 4.94 -4.53
CA MET A 48 -4.19 3.91 -5.11
C MET A 48 -3.12 3.44 -4.12
N VAL A 49 -2.47 4.37 -3.41
CA VAL A 49 -1.50 4.02 -2.35
C VAL A 49 -2.14 3.17 -1.25
N LYS A 50 -3.39 3.45 -0.88
CA LYS A 50 -4.13 2.65 0.14
C LYS A 50 -4.52 1.29 -0.43
N HIS A 51 -4.98 1.25 -1.67
CA HIS A 51 -5.32 0.02 -2.39
C HIS A 51 -4.13 -0.94 -2.44
N LEU A 52 -2.93 -0.46 -2.79
CA LEU A 52 -1.69 -1.25 -2.86
C LEU A 52 -1.24 -1.82 -1.50
N ARG A 53 -1.67 -1.25 -0.37
CA ARG A 53 -1.40 -1.82 0.96
C ARG A 53 -2.27 -3.03 1.31
N SER A 54 -3.30 -3.31 0.52
CA SER A 54 -4.22 -4.42 0.78
C SER A 54 -3.50 -5.78 0.81
N LYS A 55 -4.17 -6.77 1.43
CA LYS A 55 -3.67 -8.15 1.49
C LYS A 55 -3.44 -8.80 0.13
N MET A 56 -4.14 -8.32 -0.90
CA MET A 56 -4.01 -8.82 -2.27
C MET A 56 -2.66 -8.44 -2.90
N HIS A 57 -2.06 -7.33 -2.45
CA HIS A 57 -0.89 -6.74 -3.09
C HIS A 57 0.34 -6.83 -2.19
N LEU A 58 0.53 -5.84 -1.30
CA LEU A 58 1.70 -5.79 -0.44
C LEU A 58 1.50 -6.44 0.94
N ASN A 59 0.24 -6.66 1.35
CA ASN A 59 -0.11 -7.14 2.69
C ASN A 59 0.60 -6.35 3.82
N THR A 60 0.84 -5.06 3.60
CA THR A 60 1.56 -4.23 4.56
C THR A 60 0.62 -3.81 5.67
N LYS A 61 0.99 -4.10 6.91
CA LYS A 61 0.31 -3.59 8.10
C LYS A 61 1.19 -2.58 8.83
N LEU A 62 0.54 -1.75 9.64
CA LEU A 62 1.21 -0.82 10.53
C LEU A 62 1.19 -1.41 11.94
N THR A 63 2.35 -1.81 12.44
CA THR A 63 2.47 -2.45 13.75
C THR A 63 2.79 -1.39 14.80
N CYS A 64 2.05 -1.37 15.91
CA CYS A 64 2.37 -0.54 17.05
C CYS A 64 3.70 -1.00 17.68
N ALA A 65 4.64 -0.07 17.86
CA ALA A 65 5.96 -0.40 18.40
C ALA A 65 5.89 -0.95 19.83
N THR A 66 4.94 -0.44 20.64
CA THR A 66 4.78 -0.76 22.07
C THR A 66 4.03 -2.07 22.29
N CYS A 67 2.82 -2.22 21.73
CA CYS A 67 1.96 -3.37 22.01
C CYS A 67 1.98 -4.45 20.91
N LYS A 68 2.74 -4.25 19.83
CA LYS A 68 2.85 -5.14 18.65
C LYS A 68 1.54 -5.43 17.93
N LYS A 69 0.47 -4.67 18.20
CA LYS A 69 -0.81 -4.80 17.49
C LYS A 69 -0.70 -4.26 16.06
N ASP A 70 -1.25 -5.00 15.12
CA ASP A 70 -1.31 -4.60 13.71
C ASP A 70 -2.55 -3.76 13.39
N PHE A 71 -2.35 -2.76 12.54
CA PHE A 71 -3.40 -1.88 12.03
C PHE A 71 -3.34 -1.82 10.50
N ALA A 72 -4.52 -1.85 9.87
CA ALA A 72 -4.63 -1.75 8.42
C ALA A 72 -4.49 -0.30 7.90
N ARG A 73 -4.66 0.71 8.76
CA ARG A 73 -4.63 2.13 8.38
C ARG A 73 -3.84 2.99 9.36
N SER A 74 -3.26 4.07 8.85
CA SER A 74 -2.43 5.00 9.65
C SER A 74 -3.23 5.75 10.69
N ASP A 75 -4.43 6.23 10.36
CA ASP A 75 -5.30 6.93 11.29
C ASP A 75 -5.76 6.04 12.46
N ALA A 76 -5.97 4.74 12.19
CA ALA A 76 -6.31 3.77 13.22
C ALA A 76 -5.14 3.57 14.20
N LEU A 77 -3.91 3.47 13.71
CA LEU A 77 -2.71 3.45 14.54
C LEU A 77 -2.54 4.77 15.31
N THR A 78 -2.69 5.92 14.66
CA THR A 78 -2.56 7.24 15.31
C THR A 78 -3.57 7.40 16.44
N ARG A 79 -4.83 7.02 16.23
CA ARG A 79 -5.85 7.05 17.28
C ARG A 79 -5.52 6.08 18.41
N HIS A 80 -5.02 4.89 18.08
CA HIS A 80 -4.54 3.93 19.07
C HIS A 80 -3.42 4.53 19.93
N LEU A 81 -2.41 5.16 19.32
CA LEU A 81 -1.29 5.78 20.04
C LEU A 81 -1.75 6.96 20.92
N ARG A 82 -2.71 7.76 20.46
CA ARG A 82 -3.26 8.89 21.24
C ARG A 82 -4.07 8.46 22.46
N GLY A 83 -4.79 7.34 22.37
CA GLY A 83 -5.59 6.79 23.47
C GLY A 83 -4.86 5.76 24.34
N SER A 84 -3.58 5.48 24.03
CA SER A 84 -2.71 4.60 24.83
C SER A 84 -1.63 5.39 25.59
N LEU A 85 -1.81 6.71 25.71
CA LEU A 85 -1.08 7.60 26.61
C LEU A 85 -1.69 7.54 28.01
#